data_AF-A0A074WLI8-F1
#
_entry.id   AF-A0A074WLI8-F1
#
_cell.length_a   1.000
_cell.length_b   1.000
_cell.length_c   1.000
_cell.angle_alpha   90.00
_cell.angle_beta   90.00
_cell.angle_gamma   90.00
#
_symmetry.space_group_name_H-M   'P 1'
#
loop_
_entity.id
_entity.type
_entity.pdbx_description
1 polymer ?
#
loop_
_entity_poly.entity_id
_entity_poly.type
_entity_poly.pdbx_seq_one_letter_code
_entity_poly.pdbx_strand_id
1 'polypeptide(L)'
;MGGIDVISFDMLLHAYHLLLFNDPRRNFRRVVEKPQHTIGAKNHASEAKDQLGEDKITESHYIDQPYPANWTERLPWIGTLLISMRFIDWKIGSPSHDSRQPARHPHPPSHLRFIATALLRTTIGFIVMDLTSAWTQQDAYFKSFGVSVDAALPQTSSFAVLPPRVLRCTIMALQVWSTVGQQFQLPCVLPVMLHYFGLLPDAWAPHLWPTFFGSFGEMFTSPGLFAVRNFWGRYWHQTLRHYCSGPGVWVADLLNLPRRSWSRYALLSAATFFFSGLVHIGLVPRDPMFAAIPAGRIRWLILGFFWLQPMGFAVEMAASKVLRRLRARKEVLVVLNVCWFVGWCCVVLPLLGEAGGHLGYWRVWPVPVSLWKGVMEGKWLTWI
;
A
#
# COMPACT_ATOMS: atom_id res chain seq x y z
N MET A 1 15.59 24.77 -7.47
CA MET A 1 14.38 23.98 -7.74
C MET A 1 14.72 22.78 -8.64
N GLY A 2 15.46 21.77 -8.16
CA GLY A 2 16.23 20.89 -9.07
C GLY A 2 16.09 19.38 -8.89
N GLY A 3 15.23 18.90 -8.00
CA GLY A 3 14.88 17.48 -7.89
C GLY A 3 13.37 17.35 -8.00
N ILE A 4 12.89 16.37 -8.77
CA ILE A 4 11.47 16.03 -8.77
C ILE A 4 11.25 15.25 -7.48
N ASP A 5 10.41 15.73 -6.57
CA ASP A 5 10.08 15.04 -5.33
C ASP A 5 8.91 14.05 -5.54
N VAL A 6 8.73 13.14 -4.58
CA VAL A 6 7.67 12.12 -4.61
C VAL A 6 6.27 12.73 -4.74
N ILE A 7 6.01 13.83 -4.03
CA ILE A 7 4.68 14.47 -4.01
C ILE A 7 4.39 15.06 -5.38
N SER A 8 5.37 15.73 -6.00
CA SER A 8 5.24 16.24 -7.36
C SER A 8 4.95 15.15 -8.39
N PHE A 9 5.62 13.99 -8.29
CA PHE A 9 5.36 12.86 -9.18
C PHE A 9 3.98 12.21 -8.94
N ASP A 10 3.57 12.06 -7.68
CA ASP A 10 2.26 11.53 -7.33
C ASP A 10 1.14 12.44 -7.88
N MET A 11 1.28 13.76 -7.71
CA MET A 11 0.35 14.73 -8.27
C MET A 11 0.34 14.70 -9.80
N LEU A 12 1.51 14.54 -10.44
CA LEU A 12 1.61 14.39 -11.89
C LEU A 12 0.90 13.13 -12.39
N LEU A 13 1.07 11.99 -11.72
CA LEU A 13 0.36 10.75 -12.05
C LEU A 13 -1.14 10.87 -11.82
N HIS A 14 -1.55 11.55 -10.76
CA HIS A 14 -2.94 11.83 -10.50
C HIS A 14 -3.53 12.70 -11.62
N ALA A 15 -2.84 13.78 -12.01
CA ALA A 15 -3.24 14.64 -13.11
C ALA A 15 -3.31 13.88 -14.43
N TYR A 16 -2.32 13.05 -14.77
CA TYR A 16 -2.37 12.24 -15.99
C TYR A 16 -3.52 11.24 -15.98
N HIS A 17 -3.78 10.60 -14.83
CA HIS A 17 -4.92 9.70 -14.70
C HIS A 17 -6.24 10.42 -14.99
N LEU A 18 -6.44 11.60 -14.39
CA LEU A 18 -7.67 12.37 -14.54
C LEU A 18 -7.78 13.14 -15.86
N LEU A 19 -6.68 13.53 -16.51
CA LEU A 19 -6.74 14.40 -17.69
C LEU A 19 -6.53 13.66 -19.01
N LEU A 20 -5.70 12.61 -19.01
CA LEU A 20 -5.36 11.88 -20.24
C LEU A 20 -6.06 10.53 -20.31
N PHE A 21 -6.03 9.76 -19.23
CA PHE A 21 -6.45 8.36 -19.28
C PHE A 21 -7.91 8.14 -18.91
N ASN A 22 -8.50 9.05 -18.11
CA ASN A 22 -9.83 8.86 -17.58
C ASN A 22 -10.57 10.18 -17.37
N ASP A 23 -11.45 10.57 -18.31
CA ASP A 23 -12.22 11.81 -18.25
C ASP A 23 -13.21 11.81 -17.05
N PRO A 24 -13.01 12.67 -16.02
CA PRO A 24 -13.83 12.72 -14.83
C PRO A 24 -15.26 13.17 -15.13
N ARG A 25 -15.46 13.95 -16.20
CA ARG A 25 -16.79 14.45 -16.58
C ARG A 25 -17.66 13.31 -17.10
N ARG A 26 -17.05 12.34 -17.78
CA ARG A 26 -17.74 11.23 -18.43
C ARG A 26 -17.80 9.99 -17.56
N ASN A 27 -16.67 9.62 -16.98
CA ASN A 27 -16.46 8.29 -16.41
C ASN A 27 -16.62 8.25 -14.89
N PHE A 28 -16.50 9.39 -14.20
CA PHE A 28 -16.57 9.42 -12.75
C PHE A 28 -17.99 9.69 -12.26
N ARG A 29 -18.42 8.92 -11.27
CA ARG A 29 -19.65 9.14 -10.50
C ARG A 29 -19.31 9.04 -9.03
N ARG A 30 -19.65 10.05 -8.24
CA ARG A 30 -19.48 9.97 -6.79
C ARG A 30 -20.65 9.19 -6.21
N VAL A 31 -20.37 8.21 -5.37
CA VAL A 31 -21.39 7.41 -4.71
C VAL A 31 -21.67 8.06 -3.36
N VAL A 32 -22.87 8.62 -3.19
CA VAL A 32 -23.28 9.34 -1.98
C VAL A 32 -24.52 8.70 -1.38
N GLU A 33 -24.64 8.73 -0.06
CA GLU A 33 -25.83 8.21 0.63
C GLU A 33 -27.05 9.09 0.31
N LYS A 34 -28.21 8.46 0.09
CA LYS A 34 -29.48 9.17 -0.08
C LYS A 34 -29.74 9.99 1.19
N PRO A 35 -30.07 11.29 1.08
CA PRO A 35 -30.54 12.05 2.23
C PRO A 35 -31.77 11.33 2.81
N GLN A 36 -31.67 10.85 4.05
CA GLN A 36 -32.87 10.40 4.76
C GLN A 36 -33.73 11.64 4.95
N HIS A 37 -34.85 11.72 4.23
CA HIS A 37 -35.89 12.67 4.58
C HIS A 37 -36.36 12.30 5.98
N THR A 38 -35.93 13.06 6.99
CA THR A 38 -36.45 12.98 8.35
C THR A 38 -37.91 13.41 8.29
N ILE A 39 -38.82 12.49 8.01
CA ILE A 39 -40.25 12.69 8.19
C ILE A 39 -40.48 12.64 9.70
N GLY A 40 -40.26 13.76 10.36
CA GLY A 40 -40.91 14.03 11.63
C GLY A 40 -42.37 14.35 11.36
N ALA A 41 -43.27 13.36 11.51
CA ALA A 41 -44.64 13.56 11.98
C ALA A 41 -45.44 12.24 12.03
N LYS A 42 -45.75 11.84 13.27
CA LYS A 42 -47.05 11.39 13.75
C LYS A 42 -47.49 9.91 13.61
N ASN A 43 -47.83 9.41 14.79
CA ASN A 43 -49.02 8.63 15.17
C ASN A 43 -48.88 7.11 15.27
N HIS A 44 -49.07 6.65 16.52
CA HIS A 44 -49.76 5.42 16.86
C HIS A 44 -50.93 5.14 15.90
N ALA A 45 -50.93 3.98 15.24
CA ALA A 45 -51.95 2.94 15.41
C ALA A 45 -51.84 1.82 14.35
N SER A 46 -52.20 0.63 14.82
CA SER A 46 -52.58 -0.59 14.09
C SER A 46 -51.48 -1.57 13.70
N GLU A 47 -51.40 -2.61 14.53
CA GLU A 47 -50.92 -3.94 14.20
C GLU A 47 -51.80 -4.65 13.16
N ALA A 48 -51.19 -5.68 12.55
CA ALA A 48 -51.76 -6.94 12.06
C ALA A 48 -52.26 -7.04 10.60
N LYS A 49 -51.41 -7.62 9.73
CA LYS A 49 -51.55 -8.97 9.08
C LYS A 49 -50.99 -9.09 7.65
N ASP A 50 -50.15 -10.12 7.52
CA ASP A 50 -49.93 -11.09 6.44
C ASP A 50 -49.45 -10.71 5.02
N GLN A 51 -48.20 -11.14 4.79
CA GLN A 51 -47.69 -12.00 3.70
C GLN A 51 -48.21 -11.79 2.26
N LEU A 52 -47.31 -11.34 1.38
CA LEU A 52 -46.92 -12.10 0.19
C LEU A 52 -45.53 -11.68 -0.28
N GLY A 53 -44.72 -12.67 -0.69
CA GLY A 53 -43.36 -12.48 -1.15
C GLY A 53 -43.31 -11.72 -2.48
N GLU A 54 -42.70 -10.55 -2.44
CA GLU A 54 -42.07 -9.91 -3.58
C GLU A 54 -40.61 -9.69 -3.22
N ASP A 55 -39.71 -10.08 -4.13
CA ASP A 55 -38.30 -9.76 -4.13
C ASP A 55 -38.13 -8.24 -3.99
N LYS A 56 -38.02 -7.76 -2.76
CA LYS A 56 -37.52 -6.41 -2.46
C LYS A 56 -36.08 -6.37 -2.94
N ILE A 57 -35.90 -6.00 -4.21
CA ILE A 57 -34.72 -5.31 -4.70
C ILE A 57 -34.44 -4.26 -3.62
N THR A 58 -33.43 -4.53 -2.79
CA THR A 58 -33.04 -3.63 -1.72
C THR A 58 -32.60 -2.36 -2.42
N GLU A 59 -33.47 -1.36 -2.49
CA GLU A 59 -33.14 -0.09 -3.11
C GLU A 59 -31.84 0.38 -2.50
N SER A 60 -30.81 0.53 -3.34
CA SER A 60 -29.51 0.96 -2.85
C SER A 60 -29.69 2.27 -2.08
N HIS A 61 -29.24 2.30 -0.82
CA HIS A 61 -29.19 3.49 0.02
C HIS A 61 -28.27 4.58 -0.57
N TYR A 62 -27.61 4.31 -1.69
CA TYR A 62 -26.70 5.20 -2.36
C TYR A 62 -27.24 5.67 -3.71
N ILE A 63 -26.88 6.90 -4.08
CA ILE A 63 -27.12 7.49 -5.40
C ILE A 63 -25.79 7.82 -6.06
N ASP A 64 -25.75 7.64 -7.38
CA ASP A 64 -24.63 8.06 -8.21
C ASP A 64 -24.80 9.54 -8.55
N GLN A 65 -23.92 10.38 -7.99
CA GLN A 65 -23.83 11.79 -8.32
C GLN A 65 -22.90 11.98 -9.53
N PRO A 66 -23.42 12.38 -10.71
CA PRO A 66 -22.61 12.68 -11.88
C PRO A 66 -21.82 13.98 -11.71
N TYR A 67 -20.99 14.30 -12.72
CA TYR A 67 -20.30 15.58 -12.77
C TYR A 67 -21.32 16.74 -12.75
N PRO A 68 -21.30 17.64 -11.75
CA PRO A 68 -22.36 18.63 -11.59
C PRO A 68 -22.41 19.65 -12.74
N ALA A 69 -23.62 20.13 -13.07
CA ALA A 69 -23.80 21.19 -14.05
C ALA A 69 -23.46 22.59 -13.49
N ASN A 70 -23.69 22.80 -12.19
CA ASN A 70 -23.54 24.10 -11.54
C ASN A 70 -22.13 24.31 -10.98
N TRP A 71 -21.59 25.52 -11.10
CA TRP A 71 -20.23 25.84 -10.62
C TRP A 71 -20.05 25.64 -9.11
N THR A 72 -21.06 26.00 -8.34
CA THR A 72 -21.07 25.89 -6.87
C THR A 72 -20.98 24.43 -6.39
N GLU A 73 -21.59 23.49 -7.12
CA GLU A 73 -21.51 22.06 -6.83
C GLU A 73 -20.26 21.41 -7.41
N ARG A 74 -19.76 21.93 -8.54
CA ARG A 74 -18.54 21.44 -9.20
C ARG A 74 -17.31 21.57 -8.31
N LEU A 75 -17.11 22.71 -7.65
CA LEU A 75 -15.90 22.94 -6.85
C LEU A 75 -15.75 21.92 -5.70
N PRO A 76 -16.76 21.68 -4.84
CA PRO A 76 -16.69 20.63 -3.82
C PRO A 76 -16.54 19.23 -4.41
N TRP A 77 -17.20 18.94 -5.54
CA TRP A 77 -17.09 17.65 -6.22
C TRP A 77 -15.65 17.40 -6.70
N ILE A 78 -15.03 18.39 -7.36
CA ILE A 78 -13.64 18.32 -7.84
C ILE A 78 -12.68 18.25 -6.65
N GLY A 79 -12.88 19.08 -5.63
CA GLY A 79 -12.08 19.06 -4.41
C GLY A 79 -12.08 17.68 -3.76
N THR A 80 -13.26 17.06 -3.63
CA THR A 80 -13.40 15.70 -3.10
C THR A 80 -12.70 14.66 -3.97
N LEU A 81 -12.77 14.80 -5.29
CA LEU A 81 -12.09 13.88 -6.21
C LEU A 81 -10.56 13.95 -6.05
N LEU A 82 -10.00 15.16 -6.00
CA LEU A 82 -8.55 15.39 -5.90
C LEU A 82 -7.93 14.85 -4.61
N ILE A 83 -8.72 14.81 -3.53
CA ILE A 83 -8.28 14.30 -2.22
C ILE A 83 -8.76 12.87 -1.95
N SER A 84 -9.52 12.26 -2.86
CA SER A 84 -10.02 10.89 -2.69
C SER A 84 -8.90 9.88 -2.92
N MET A 85 -8.34 9.39 -1.82
CA MET A 85 -7.41 8.27 -1.86
C MET A 85 -8.16 6.99 -2.28
N ARG A 86 -7.63 6.28 -3.28
CA ARG A 86 -8.15 4.99 -3.78
C ARG A 86 -9.57 5.01 -4.38
N PHE A 87 -10.18 6.18 -4.56
CA PHE A 87 -11.51 6.30 -5.15
C PHE A 87 -12.60 5.48 -4.42
N ILE A 88 -12.55 5.46 -3.08
CA ILE A 88 -13.41 4.63 -2.21
C ILE A 88 -14.91 4.93 -2.33
N ASP A 89 -15.27 6.16 -2.65
CA ASP A 89 -16.67 6.59 -2.83
C ASP A 89 -16.91 7.02 -4.29
N TRP A 90 -16.17 6.42 -5.24
CA TRP A 90 -16.16 6.84 -6.63
C TRP A 90 -16.25 5.65 -7.56
N LYS A 91 -17.17 5.70 -8.53
CA LYS A 91 -17.08 4.88 -9.74
C LYS A 91 -16.18 5.61 -10.72
N ILE A 92 -15.26 4.88 -11.37
CA ILE A 92 -14.20 5.44 -12.22
C ILE A 92 -14.23 4.88 -13.65
N GLY A 93 -15.31 4.19 -14.03
CA GLY A 93 -15.43 3.54 -15.35
C GLY A 93 -14.71 2.19 -15.43
N SER A 94 -14.31 1.61 -14.31
CA SER A 94 -13.67 0.30 -14.24
C SER A 94 -14.64 -0.71 -13.63
N PRO A 95 -15.22 -1.65 -14.40
CA PRO A 95 -16.25 -2.57 -13.90
C PRO A 95 -15.83 -3.34 -12.65
N SER A 96 -14.56 -3.75 -12.57
CA SER A 96 -14.04 -4.51 -11.43
C SER A 96 -13.91 -3.70 -10.14
N HIS A 97 -13.79 -2.37 -10.26
CA HIS A 97 -13.73 -1.43 -9.16
C HIS A 97 -15.12 -0.94 -8.80
N ASP A 98 -15.89 -0.52 -9.81
CA ASP A 98 -17.18 0.15 -9.68
C ASP A 98 -18.24 -0.76 -9.08
N SER A 99 -18.15 -2.08 -9.32
CA SER A 99 -19.05 -3.08 -8.72
C SER A 99 -18.91 -3.20 -7.20
N ARG A 100 -17.90 -2.56 -6.60
CA ARG A 100 -17.61 -2.62 -5.15
C ARG A 100 -17.80 -1.27 -4.46
N GLN A 101 -18.40 -0.29 -5.14
CA GLN A 101 -18.55 1.07 -4.63
C GLN A 101 -19.93 1.28 -3.96
N PRO A 102 -20.00 2.00 -2.81
CA PRO A 102 -18.86 2.55 -2.08
C PRO A 102 -18.07 1.41 -1.41
N ALA A 103 -16.75 1.47 -1.49
CA ALA A 103 -15.89 0.42 -0.96
C ALA A 103 -15.89 0.50 0.57
N ARG A 104 -16.75 -0.28 1.22
CA ARG A 104 -16.81 -0.36 2.69
C ARG A 104 -16.07 -1.57 3.21
N HIS A 105 -15.56 -1.46 4.44
CA HIS A 105 -15.04 -2.59 5.17
C HIS A 105 -16.19 -3.59 5.42
N PRO A 106 -16.04 -4.89 5.12
CA PRO A 106 -17.14 -5.86 5.25
C PRO A 106 -17.63 -6.01 6.70
N HIS A 107 -16.71 -5.86 7.65
CA HIS A 107 -17.00 -5.90 9.09
C HIS A 107 -16.27 -4.76 9.78
N PRO A 108 -16.77 -3.51 9.69
CA PRO A 108 -16.04 -2.35 10.17
C PRO A 108 -15.77 -2.51 11.67
N PRO A 109 -14.52 -2.33 12.14
CA PRO A 109 -14.26 -2.28 13.58
C PRO A 109 -14.99 -1.09 14.20
N SER A 110 -15.38 -1.19 15.47
CA SER A 110 -15.82 -0.01 16.23
C SER A 110 -14.69 1.03 16.30
N HIS A 111 -15.04 2.30 16.52
CA HIS A 111 -14.06 3.39 16.62
C HIS A 111 -12.96 3.08 17.64
N LEU A 112 -13.34 2.67 18.86
CA LEU A 112 -12.39 2.33 19.92
C LEU A 112 -11.48 1.16 19.53
N ARG A 113 -12.03 0.12 18.91
CA ARG A 113 -11.23 -1.03 18.46
C ARG A 113 -10.25 -0.62 17.37
N PHE A 114 -10.67 0.23 16.43
CA PHE A 114 -9.80 0.76 15.40
C PHE A 114 -8.66 1.59 16.01
N ILE A 115 -8.99 2.54 16.89
CA ILE A 115 -8.02 3.42 17.55
C ILE A 115 -7.01 2.60 18.35
N ALA A 116 -7.48 1.67 19.19
CA ALA A 116 -6.59 0.79 19.97
C ALA A 116 -5.68 -0.04 19.06
N THR A 117 -6.20 -0.57 17.95
CA THR A 117 -5.40 -1.33 16.96
C THR A 117 -4.36 -0.44 16.27
N ALA A 118 -4.73 0.78 15.88
CA ALA A 118 -3.83 1.74 15.24
C ALA A 118 -2.70 2.16 16.19
N LEU A 119 -3.02 2.45 17.45
CA LEU A 119 -2.03 2.79 18.48
C LEU A 119 -1.10 1.60 18.75
N LEU A 120 -1.64 0.39 18.96
CA LEU A 120 -0.83 -0.81 19.19
C LEU A 120 0.12 -1.09 18.03
N ARG A 121 -0.36 -1.01 16.79
CA ARG A 121 0.49 -1.22 15.61
C ARG A 121 1.52 -0.12 15.43
N THR A 122 1.19 1.13 15.78
CA THR A 122 2.15 2.25 15.79
C THR A 122 3.25 1.99 16.82
N THR A 123 2.90 1.56 18.03
CA THR A 123 3.87 1.17 19.07
C THR A 123 4.75 0.02 18.62
N ILE A 124 4.19 -1.03 18.02
CA ILE A 124 4.96 -2.15 17.46
C ILE A 124 5.91 -1.64 16.37
N GLY A 125 5.42 -0.83 15.44
CA GLY A 125 6.23 -0.23 14.39
C GLY A 125 7.38 0.61 14.96
N PHE A 126 7.12 1.38 16.01
CA PHE A 126 8.13 2.18 16.70
C PHE A 126 9.24 1.31 17.30
N ILE A 127 8.86 0.26 18.04
CA ILE A 127 9.81 -0.71 18.62
C ILE A 127 10.62 -1.40 17.53
N VAL A 128 9.96 -1.86 16.46
CA VAL A 128 10.65 -2.48 15.31
C VAL A 128 11.65 -1.51 14.69
N MET A 129 11.28 -0.24 14.51
CA MET A 129 12.17 0.77 13.96
C MET A 129 13.36 1.05 14.87
N ASP A 130 13.15 1.11 16.18
CA ASP A 130 14.22 1.31 17.17
C ASP A 130 15.22 0.15 17.16
N LEU A 131 14.73 -1.10 17.22
CA LEU A 131 15.57 -2.30 17.23
C LEU A 131 16.31 -2.51 15.90
N THR A 132 15.64 -2.28 14.77
CA THR A 132 16.29 -2.36 13.45
C THR A 132 17.35 -1.27 13.30
N SER A 133 17.09 -0.04 13.78
CA SER A 133 18.08 1.04 13.79
C SER A 133 19.30 0.66 14.63
N ALA A 134 19.10 0.12 15.84
CA ALA A 134 20.17 -0.39 16.68
C ALA A 134 21.05 -1.42 15.99
N TRP A 135 20.44 -2.34 15.24
CA TRP A 135 21.16 -3.33 14.44
C TRP A 135 21.97 -2.68 13.30
N THR A 136 21.34 -1.81 12.52
CA THR A 136 22.00 -1.14 11.39
C THR A 136 23.20 -0.30 11.84
N GLN A 137 23.18 0.23 13.08
CA GLN A 137 24.34 0.93 13.65
C GLN A 137 25.52 0.01 13.99
N GLN A 138 25.33 -1.30 14.09
CA GLN A 138 26.38 -2.25 14.43
C GLN A 138 26.94 -2.97 13.20
N ASP A 139 26.12 -3.17 12.16
CA ASP A 139 26.50 -3.90 10.96
C ASP A 139 27.16 -2.99 9.89
N ALA A 140 28.40 -3.33 9.51
CA ALA A 140 29.20 -2.57 8.55
C ALA A 140 28.53 -2.45 7.17
N TYR A 141 27.68 -3.40 6.77
CA TYR A 141 26.94 -3.33 5.51
C TYR A 141 26.09 -2.06 5.39
N PHE A 142 25.49 -1.62 6.49
CA PHE A 142 24.59 -0.45 6.46
C PHE A 142 25.32 0.88 6.57
N LYS A 143 26.52 0.89 7.17
CA LYS A 143 27.29 2.12 7.45
C LYS A 143 28.36 2.42 6.41
N SER A 144 28.92 1.38 5.78
CA SER A 144 30.08 1.49 4.91
C SER A 144 29.72 1.13 3.48
N PHE A 145 30.25 1.91 2.52
CA PHE A 145 30.10 1.60 1.11
C PHE A 145 30.99 0.43 0.69
N GLY A 146 30.55 -0.34 -0.30
CA GLY A 146 31.31 -1.44 -0.88
C GLY A 146 31.30 -2.75 -0.07
N VAL A 147 30.62 -2.80 1.06
CA VAL A 147 30.45 -4.04 1.83
C VAL A 147 29.37 -4.89 1.18
N SER A 148 29.68 -6.16 0.88
CA SER A 148 28.72 -7.10 0.29
C SER A 148 27.57 -7.42 1.26
N VAL A 149 26.37 -7.59 0.73
CA VAL A 149 25.20 -8.09 1.50
C VAL A 149 25.42 -9.48 2.08
N ASP A 150 26.36 -10.25 1.51
CA ASP A 150 26.75 -11.58 1.98
C ASP A 150 27.95 -11.57 2.93
N ALA A 151 28.53 -10.40 3.23
CA ALA A 151 29.64 -10.29 4.17
C ALA A 151 29.26 -10.84 5.55
N ALA A 152 30.24 -11.34 6.30
CA ALA A 152 30.03 -11.90 7.63
C ALA A 152 29.22 -10.94 8.52
N LEU A 153 28.33 -11.51 9.35
CA LEU A 153 27.58 -10.76 10.34
C LEU A 153 28.52 -10.30 11.48
N PRO A 154 28.16 -9.23 12.22
CA PRO A 154 28.91 -8.81 13.40
C PRO A 154 29.13 -9.97 14.38
N GLN A 155 30.35 -10.10 14.93
CA GLN A 155 30.82 -11.23 15.75
C GLN A 155 30.00 -11.46 17.05
N THR A 156 29.16 -10.49 17.45
CA THR A 156 28.31 -10.55 18.65
C THR A 156 26.90 -11.11 18.39
N SER A 157 26.62 -11.60 17.18
CA SER A 157 25.25 -11.98 16.81
C SER A 157 24.89 -13.43 17.17
N SER A 158 23.92 -13.60 18.08
CA SER A 158 23.26 -14.90 18.33
C SER A 158 22.53 -15.48 17.10
N PHE A 159 22.51 -14.75 15.98
CA PHE A 159 21.86 -15.09 14.73
C PHE A 159 22.79 -15.77 13.71
N ALA A 160 23.94 -16.29 14.14
CA ALA A 160 24.94 -16.93 13.26
C ALA A 160 24.39 -18.07 12.37
N VAL A 161 23.23 -18.64 12.72
CA VAL A 161 22.55 -19.70 11.96
C VAL A 161 21.84 -19.16 10.70
N LEU A 162 21.49 -17.88 10.67
CA LEU A 162 20.80 -17.27 9.52
C LEU A 162 21.81 -16.77 8.48
N PRO A 163 21.58 -17.02 7.17
CA PRO A 163 22.41 -16.43 6.13
C PRO A 163 22.44 -14.89 6.24
N PRO A 164 23.61 -14.23 6.13
CA PRO A 164 23.72 -12.77 6.32
C PRO A 164 22.72 -11.97 5.47
N ARG A 165 22.56 -12.38 4.21
CA ARG A 165 21.62 -11.78 3.27
C ARG A 165 20.16 -11.83 3.74
N VAL A 166 19.73 -12.97 4.29
CA VAL A 166 18.35 -13.15 4.79
C VAL A 166 18.10 -12.20 5.96
N LEU A 167 19.04 -12.13 6.90
CA LEU A 167 18.92 -11.24 8.06
C LEU A 167 18.89 -9.77 7.63
N ARG A 168 19.84 -9.31 6.81
CA ARG A 168 19.89 -7.92 6.32
C ARG A 168 18.65 -7.54 5.53
N CYS A 169 18.19 -8.40 4.62
CA CYS A 169 16.96 -8.17 3.87
C CYS A 169 15.72 -8.12 4.79
N THR A 170 15.69 -8.93 5.85
CA THR A 170 14.62 -8.89 6.85
C THR A 170 14.62 -7.56 7.62
N ILE A 171 15.79 -7.11 8.10
CA ILE A 171 15.94 -5.81 8.78
C ILE A 171 15.46 -4.68 7.87
N MET A 172 15.88 -4.67 6.61
CA MET A 172 15.44 -3.66 5.64
C MET A 172 13.93 -3.70 5.40
N ALA A 173 13.36 -4.90 5.21
CA ALA A 173 11.92 -5.06 5.02
C ALA A 173 11.12 -4.59 6.23
N LEU A 174 11.57 -4.91 7.44
CA LEU A 174 10.95 -4.51 8.70
C LEU A 174 11.00 -2.98 8.89
N GLN A 175 12.12 -2.35 8.54
CA GLN A 175 12.27 -0.90 8.63
C GLN A 175 11.37 -0.19 7.62
N VAL A 176 11.34 -0.64 6.35
CA VAL A 176 10.41 -0.09 5.34
C VAL A 176 8.95 -0.31 5.76
N TRP A 177 8.61 -1.49 6.28
CA TRP A 177 7.28 -1.80 6.79
C TRP A 177 6.87 -0.89 7.95
N SER A 178 7.75 -0.69 8.92
CA SER A 178 7.44 0.13 10.10
C SER A 178 7.32 1.61 9.74
N THR A 179 8.20 2.14 8.88
CA THR A 179 8.15 3.54 8.42
C THR A 179 6.89 3.82 7.62
N VAL A 180 6.60 3.02 6.59
CA VAL A 180 5.43 3.23 5.73
C VAL A 180 4.14 2.96 6.51
N GLY A 181 4.11 1.92 7.36
CA GLY A 181 2.95 1.60 8.18
C GLY A 181 2.51 2.74 9.09
N GLN A 182 3.47 3.44 9.70
CA GLN A 182 3.21 4.58 10.58
C GLN A 182 2.64 5.79 9.84
N GLN A 183 3.08 6.03 8.61
CA GLN A 183 2.56 7.14 7.78
C GLN A 183 1.06 7.01 7.49
N PHE A 184 0.50 5.79 7.45
CA PHE A 184 -0.93 5.59 7.17
C PHE A 184 -1.77 5.38 8.43
N GLN A 185 -1.26 4.65 9.43
CA GLN A 185 -2.09 4.21 10.56
C GLN A 185 -2.29 5.30 11.60
N LEU A 186 -1.23 5.99 12.00
CA LEU A 186 -1.30 6.99 13.06
C LEU A 186 -2.17 8.21 12.66
N PRO A 187 -2.03 8.78 11.44
CA PRO A 187 -2.88 9.90 11.04
C PRO A 187 -4.37 9.56 10.96
N CYS A 188 -4.73 8.28 10.75
CA CYS A 188 -6.13 7.85 10.70
C CYS A 188 -6.84 7.86 12.07
N VAL A 189 -6.10 7.94 13.18
CA VAL A 189 -6.68 8.01 14.53
C VAL A 189 -7.54 9.28 14.68
N LEU A 190 -7.04 10.43 14.21
CA LEU A 190 -7.73 11.71 14.35
C LEU A 190 -9.07 11.75 13.60
N PRO A 191 -9.16 11.42 12.29
CA PRO A 191 -10.46 11.36 11.61
C PRO A 191 -11.44 10.37 12.23
N VAL A 192 -10.97 9.22 12.74
CA VAL A 192 -11.86 8.25 13.42
C VAL A 192 -12.36 8.81 14.76
N MET A 193 -11.54 9.53 15.52
CA MET A 193 -11.99 10.22 16.73
C MET A 193 -13.01 11.31 16.43
N LEU A 194 -12.76 12.15 15.42
CA LEU A 194 -13.72 13.18 15.01
C LEU A 194 -15.05 12.58 14.52
N HIS A 195 -14.98 11.46 13.80
CA HIS A 195 -16.17 10.69 13.40
C HIS A 195 -16.93 10.12 14.61
N TYR A 196 -16.22 9.65 15.65
CA TYR A 196 -16.84 9.18 16.89
C TYR A 196 -17.67 10.28 17.58
N PHE A 197 -17.21 11.53 17.53
CA PHE A 197 -17.93 12.68 18.06
C PHE A 197 -18.97 13.28 17.10
N GLY A 198 -19.22 12.65 15.94
CA GLY A 198 -20.18 13.14 14.95
C GLY A 198 -19.72 14.39 14.18
N LEU A 199 -18.43 14.74 14.23
CA LEU A 199 -17.86 15.92 13.56
C LEU A 199 -17.42 15.64 12.13
N LEU A 200 -17.31 14.37 11.74
CA LEU A 200 -17.02 13.94 10.37
C LEU A 200 -18.07 12.92 9.92
N PRO A 201 -18.43 12.89 8.63
CA PRO A 201 -19.33 11.88 8.07
C PRO A 201 -18.56 10.59 7.69
N ASP A 202 -19.30 9.51 7.42
CA ASP A 202 -18.77 8.18 7.04
C ASP A 202 -17.74 8.19 5.91
N ALA A 203 -17.94 9.06 4.91
CA ALA A 203 -17.03 9.22 3.78
C ALA A 203 -15.60 9.59 4.22
N TRP A 204 -15.44 10.20 5.39
CA TRP A 204 -14.18 10.67 5.95
C TRP A 204 -13.67 9.82 7.11
N ALA A 205 -14.22 8.62 7.30
CA ALA A 205 -13.95 7.80 8.47
C ALA A 205 -13.15 6.52 8.11
N PRO A 206 -11.81 6.50 8.24
CA PRO A 206 -10.95 5.39 7.81
C PRO A 206 -11.30 4.01 8.34
N HIS A 207 -11.92 3.91 9.52
CA HIS A 207 -12.38 2.64 10.07
C HIS A 207 -13.50 1.96 9.24
N LEU A 208 -14.21 2.71 8.38
CA LEU A 208 -15.21 2.18 7.45
C LEU A 208 -14.62 1.80 6.08
N TRP A 209 -13.37 2.17 5.81
CA TRP A 209 -12.71 1.93 4.53
C TRP A 209 -12.03 0.56 4.51
N PRO A 210 -11.73 0.01 3.31
CA PRO A 210 -10.90 -1.17 3.21
C PRO A 210 -9.50 -0.83 3.74
N THR A 211 -8.89 -1.76 4.46
CA THR A 211 -7.58 -1.54 5.11
C THR A 211 -6.50 -1.11 4.10
N PHE A 212 -5.60 -0.22 4.52
CA PHE A 212 -4.44 0.20 3.70
C PHE A 212 -3.46 -0.94 3.45
N PHE A 213 -3.36 -1.83 4.45
CA PHE A 213 -2.62 -3.07 4.40
C PHE A 213 -3.55 -4.26 4.62
N GLY A 214 -3.47 -5.25 3.74
CA GLY A 214 -4.26 -6.47 3.83
C GLY A 214 -3.79 -7.41 4.95
N SER A 215 -4.31 -8.63 4.94
CA SER A 215 -3.88 -9.68 5.86
C SER A 215 -2.53 -10.26 5.42
N PHE A 216 -1.55 -10.24 6.33
CA PHE A 216 -0.22 -10.79 6.05
C PHE A 216 -0.25 -12.32 5.88
N GLY A 217 -1.06 -13.02 6.68
CA GLY A 217 -1.19 -14.49 6.58
C GLY A 217 -1.82 -14.95 5.27
N GLU A 218 -2.79 -14.18 4.74
CA GLU A 218 -3.44 -14.48 3.46
C GLU A 218 -2.51 -14.43 2.24
N MET A 219 -1.34 -13.79 2.42
CA MET A 219 -0.31 -13.76 1.39
C MET A 219 0.20 -15.16 1.04
N PHE A 220 0.36 -16.02 2.06
CA PHE A 220 0.99 -17.33 1.93
C PHE A 220 -0.01 -18.48 1.78
N THR A 221 -1.27 -18.28 2.16
CA THR A 221 -2.29 -19.36 2.23
C THR A 221 -3.12 -19.53 0.96
N SER A 222 -2.73 -18.88 -0.13
CA SER A 222 -3.42 -18.97 -1.42
C SER A 222 -3.24 -20.34 -2.09
N PRO A 223 -4.19 -20.77 -2.96
CA PRO A 223 -4.19 -22.10 -3.60
C PRO A 223 -3.15 -22.24 -4.75
N GLY A 224 -1.99 -21.61 -4.61
CA GLY A 224 -0.88 -21.65 -5.57
C GLY A 224 0.31 -20.83 -5.09
N LEU A 225 1.37 -20.80 -5.90
CA LEU A 225 2.57 -20.02 -5.62
C LEU A 225 2.37 -18.58 -6.10
N PHE A 226 1.96 -17.70 -5.19
CA PHE A 226 1.56 -16.32 -5.50
C PHE A 226 1.99 -15.32 -4.41
N ALA A 227 2.96 -15.65 -3.56
CA ALA A 227 3.31 -14.84 -2.40
C ALA A 227 3.71 -13.39 -2.76
N VAL A 228 4.58 -13.20 -3.76
CA VAL A 228 5.02 -11.88 -4.25
C VAL A 228 3.84 -11.14 -4.89
N ARG A 229 3.06 -11.81 -5.73
CA ARG A 229 1.83 -11.23 -6.29
C ARG A 229 0.84 -10.80 -5.21
N ASN A 230 0.65 -11.61 -4.18
CA ASN A 230 -0.27 -11.33 -3.09
C ASN A 230 0.27 -10.23 -2.18
N PHE A 231 1.60 -10.18 -1.97
CA PHE A 231 2.25 -9.09 -1.25
C PHE A 231 1.84 -7.76 -1.87
N TRP A 232 2.10 -7.54 -3.15
CA TRP A 232 1.78 -6.27 -3.81
C TRP A 232 0.29 -6.08 -4.10
N GLY A 233 -0.41 -7.17 -4.43
CA GLY A 233 -1.78 -7.13 -4.91
C GLY A 233 -2.86 -7.16 -3.83
N ARG A 234 -2.51 -7.53 -2.59
CA ARG A 234 -3.47 -7.70 -1.47
C ARG A 234 -2.96 -7.09 -0.16
N TYR A 235 -1.66 -7.20 0.12
CA TYR A 235 -1.12 -6.81 1.42
C TYR A 235 -0.55 -5.38 1.44
N TRP A 236 0.33 -5.03 0.52
CA TRP A 236 1.18 -3.85 0.59
C TRP A 236 0.53 -2.62 -0.03
N HIS A 237 0.56 -1.49 0.69
CA HIS A 237 0.32 -0.13 0.20
C HIS A 237 -0.65 0.01 -0.99
N GLN A 238 -1.96 -0.10 -0.75
CA GLN A 238 -2.97 -0.10 -1.82
C GLN A 238 -3.34 1.29 -2.38
N THR A 239 -2.73 2.38 -1.89
CA THR A 239 -3.14 3.76 -2.18
C THR A 239 -2.98 4.17 -3.65
N LEU A 240 -1.86 3.80 -4.30
CA LEU A 240 -1.50 4.27 -5.64
C LEU A 240 -1.95 3.34 -6.79
N ARG A 241 -2.73 2.31 -6.47
CA ARG A 241 -3.03 1.21 -7.40
C ARG A 241 -3.65 1.68 -8.72
N HIS A 242 -4.62 2.60 -8.65
CA HIS A 242 -5.36 3.07 -9.82
C HIS A 242 -4.53 4.00 -10.70
N TYR A 243 -3.74 4.88 -10.10
CA TYR A 243 -2.86 5.80 -10.81
C TYR A 243 -1.76 5.07 -11.57
N CYS A 244 -1.11 4.08 -10.93
CA CYS A 244 -0.03 3.34 -11.55
C CYS A 244 -0.51 2.32 -12.61
N SER A 245 -1.70 1.73 -12.43
CA SER A 245 -2.23 0.74 -13.39
C SER A 245 -3.03 1.35 -14.54
N GLY A 246 -3.56 2.56 -14.38
CA GLY A 246 -4.40 3.26 -15.37
C GLY A 246 -3.80 3.31 -16.78
N PRO A 247 -2.53 3.75 -16.96
CA PRO A 247 -1.90 3.76 -18.27
C PRO A 247 -1.82 2.37 -18.91
N GLY A 248 -1.55 1.33 -18.11
CA GLY A 248 -1.53 -0.06 -18.59
C GLY A 248 -2.91 -0.55 -19.04
N VAL A 249 -3.98 -0.14 -18.34
CA VAL A 249 -5.37 -0.41 -18.76
C VAL A 249 -5.66 0.26 -20.10
N TRP A 250 -5.33 1.55 -20.23
CA TRP A 250 -5.53 2.31 -21.46
C TRP A 250 -4.82 1.68 -22.66
N VAL A 251 -3.53 1.34 -22.53
CA VAL A 251 -2.78 0.65 -23.60
C VAL A 251 -3.37 -0.72 -23.90
N ALA A 252 -3.79 -1.49 -22.89
CA ALA A 252 -4.40 -2.79 -23.09
C ALA A 252 -5.73 -2.71 -23.85
N ASP A 253 -6.53 -1.67 -23.59
CA ASP A 253 -7.79 -1.43 -24.29
C ASP A 253 -7.55 -0.94 -25.72
N LEU A 254 -6.58 -0.06 -25.94
CA LEU A 254 -6.15 0.37 -27.27
C LEU A 254 -5.70 -0.81 -28.15
N LEU A 255 -5.01 -1.78 -27.56
CA LEU A 255 -4.56 -2.99 -28.23
C LEU A 255 -5.62 -4.11 -28.26
N ASN A 256 -6.84 -3.85 -27.78
CA ASN A 256 -7.92 -4.83 -27.69
C ASN A 256 -7.52 -6.15 -26.98
N LEU A 257 -6.64 -6.07 -25.97
CA LEU A 257 -6.18 -7.26 -25.26
C LEU A 257 -7.33 -7.87 -24.44
N PRO A 258 -7.60 -9.20 -24.54
CA PRO A 258 -8.69 -9.83 -23.81
C PRO A 258 -8.57 -9.63 -22.30
N ARG A 259 -9.68 -9.35 -21.62
CA ARG A 259 -9.72 -9.03 -20.17
C ARG A 259 -9.05 -10.07 -19.29
N ARG A 260 -9.11 -11.35 -19.67
CA ARG A 260 -8.53 -12.48 -18.91
C ARG A 260 -7.24 -13.03 -19.54
N SER A 261 -6.63 -12.29 -20.47
CA SER A 261 -5.38 -12.69 -21.11
C SER A 261 -4.16 -12.45 -20.22
N TRP A 262 -3.12 -13.27 -20.44
CA TRP A 262 -1.84 -13.09 -19.76
C TRP A 262 -1.10 -11.84 -20.23
N SER A 263 -1.19 -11.52 -21.52
CA SER A 263 -0.58 -10.30 -22.09
C SER A 263 -1.13 -9.04 -21.42
N ARG A 264 -2.46 -8.95 -21.22
CA ARG A 264 -3.06 -7.86 -20.46
C ARG A 264 -2.51 -7.79 -19.04
N TYR A 265 -2.47 -8.92 -18.32
CA TYR A 265 -1.97 -8.95 -16.95
C TYR A 265 -0.50 -8.54 -16.83
N ALA A 266 0.35 -9.01 -17.74
CA ALA A 266 1.76 -8.66 -17.81
C ALA A 266 1.95 -7.16 -18.08
N LEU A 267 1.22 -6.61 -19.05
CA LEU A 267 1.25 -5.18 -19.37
C LEU A 267 0.80 -4.31 -18.19
N LEU A 268 -0.31 -4.66 -17.53
CA LEU A 268 -0.80 -3.93 -16.36
C LEU A 268 0.21 -3.99 -15.21
N SER A 269 0.83 -5.15 -14.98
CA SER A 269 1.86 -5.31 -13.95
C SER A 269 3.10 -4.48 -14.27
N ALA A 270 3.59 -4.56 -15.51
CA ALA A 270 4.74 -3.78 -15.97
C ALA A 270 4.48 -2.27 -15.85
N ALA A 271 3.34 -1.78 -16.31
CA ALA A 271 2.96 -0.36 -16.16
C ALA A 271 2.88 0.05 -14.68
N THR A 272 2.22 -0.77 -13.85
CA THR A 272 2.08 -0.47 -12.40
C THR A 272 3.44 -0.28 -11.73
N PHE A 273 4.37 -1.20 -11.96
CA PHE A 273 5.69 -1.13 -11.35
C PHE A 273 6.63 -0.13 -12.03
N PHE A 274 6.41 0.14 -13.32
CA PHE A 274 7.12 1.20 -14.02
C PHE A 274 6.86 2.57 -13.38
N PHE A 275 5.58 2.94 -13.25
CA PHE A 275 5.18 4.20 -12.62
C PHE A 275 5.47 4.22 -11.13
N SER A 276 5.32 3.09 -10.43
CA SER A 276 5.77 2.98 -9.03
C SER A 276 7.25 3.32 -8.90
N GLY A 277 8.12 2.81 -9.78
CA GLY A 277 9.54 3.16 -9.79
C GLY A 277 9.77 4.65 -10.02
N LEU A 278 9.05 5.26 -10.97
CA LEU A 278 9.17 6.69 -11.28
C LEU A 278 8.77 7.60 -10.11
N VAL A 279 7.75 7.22 -9.33
CA VAL A 279 7.39 7.95 -8.10
C VAL A 279 8.55 7.89 -7.10
N HIS A 280 9.10 6.70 -6.87
CA HIS A 280 10.08 6.49 -5.80
C HIS A 280 11.48 7.03 -6.12
N ILE A 281 11.84 7.25 -7.40
CA ILE A 281 13.08 7.99 -7.70
C ILE A 281 13.01 9.45 -7.25
N GLY A 282 11.81 9.97 -6.96
CA GLY A 282 11.62 11.28 -6.34
C GLY A 282 12.12 11.35 -4.89
N LEU A 283 12.44 10.21 -4.27
CA LEU A 283 13.13 10.16 -2.98
C LEU A 283 14.61 10.55 -3.09
N VAL A 284 15.16 10.57 -4.31
CA VAL A 284 16.58 10.89 -4.54
C VAL A 284 16.71 12.39 -4.81
N PRO A 285 17.27 13.17 -3.86
CA PRO A 285 17.53 14.59 -4.10
C PRO A 285 18.53 14.77 -5.25
N ARG A 286 18.67 16.00 -5.74
CA ARG A 286 19.66 16.32 -6.79
C ARG A 286 21.08 16.02 -6.30
N ASP A 287 21.40 16.47 -5.10
CA ASP A 287 22.71 16.36 -4.47
C ASP A 287 22.57 15.60 -3.13
N PRO A 288 22.55 14.26 -3.14
CA PRO A 288 22.38 13.45 -1.94
C PRO A 288 23.59 13.54 -1.01
N MET A 289 23.36 14.02 0.21
CA MET A 289 24.38 14.36 1.21
C MET A 289 25.41 13.26 1.49
N PHE A 290 24.98 11.99 1.52
CA PHE A 290 25.82 10.86 1.89
C PHE A 290 26.30 10.02 0.70
N ALA A 291 25.97 10.40 -0.54
CA ALA A 291 26.16 9.52 -1.67
C ALA A 291 27.64 9.43 -2.09
N ALA A 292 28.13 8.19 -2.26
CA ALA A 292 29.42 7.90 -2.88
C ALA A 292 29.28 7.61 -4.39
N ILE A 293 28.06 7.62 -4.92
CA ILE A 293 27.75 7.42 -6.33
C ILE A 293 26.84 8.54 -6.86
N PRO A 294 26.84 8.83 -8.17
CA PRO A 294 25.95 9.84 -8.73
C PRO A 294 24.47 9.56 -8.45
N ALA A 295 23.68 10.61 -8.23
CA ALA A 295 22.25 10.51 -7.95
C ALA A 295 21.49 9.70 -9.03
N GLY A 296 21.89 9.80 -10.30
CA GLY A 296 21.33 8.98 -11.38
C GLY A 296 21.47 7.47 -11.15
N ARG A 297 22.60 7.02 -10.59
CA ARG A 297 22.83 5.60 -10.28
C ARG A 297 21.96 5.14 -9.11
N ILE A 298 21.76 5.98 -8.09
CA ILE A 298 20.83 5.71 -6.97
C ILE A 298 19.40 5.54 -7.51
N ARG A 299 18.98 6.41 -8.44
CA ARG A 299 17.67 6.29 -9.09
C ARG A 299 17.53 4.96 -9.82
N TRP A 300 18.55 4.53 -10.56
CA TRP A 300 18.55 3.22 -11.23
C TRP A 300 18.42 2.04 -10.27
N LEU A 301 19.03 2.09 -9.08
CA LEU A 301 18.85 1.06 -8.06
C LEU A 301 17.38 0.97 -7.59
N ILE A 302 16.74 2.12 -7.32
CA ILE A 302 15.33 2.19 -6.95
C ILE A 302 14.44 1.69 -8.10
N LEU A 303 14.69 2.12 -9.34
CA LEU A 303 13.97 1.63 -10.52
C LEU A 303 14.10 0.13 -10.66
N GLY A 304 15.32 -0.41 -10.52
CA GLY A 304 15.58 -1.85 -10.57
C GLY A 304 14.75 -2.63 -9.54
N PHE A 305 14.65 -2.14 -8.30
CA PHE A 305 13.81 -2.76 -7.28
C PHE A 305 12.35 -2.90 -7.72
N PHE A 306 11.75 -1.82 -8.25
CA PHE A 306 10.34 -1.87 -8.69
C PHE A 306 10.16 -2.63 -10.01
N TRP A 307 11.01 -2.39 -11.00
CA TRP A 307 10.85 -2.94 -12.36
C TRP A 307 11.10 -4.45 -12.44
N LEU A 308 11.80 -5.04 -11.47
CA LEU A 308 11.96 -6.49 -11.38
C LEU A 308 10.70 -7.21 -10.88
N GLN A 309 9.77 -6.55 -10.18
CA GLN A 309 8.62 -7.22 -9.55
C GLN A 309 7.74 -8.03 -10.52
N PRO A 310 7.42 -7.55 -11.75
CA PRO A 310 6.70 -8.34 -12.75
C PRO A 310 7.41 -9.64 -13.14
N MET A 311 8.75 -9.72 -13.07
CA MET A 311 9.48 -10.96 -13.32
C MET A 311 9.18 -12.00 -12.23
N GLY A 312 9.10 -11.57 -10.97
CA GLY A 312 8.66 -12.42 -9.87
C GLY A 312 7.27 -13.01 -10.11
N PHE A 313 6.33 -12.21 -10.63
CA PHE A 313 5.00 -12.70 -11.00
C PHE A 313 5.05 -13.72 -12.15
N ALA A 314 5.90 -13.51 -13.15
CA ALA A 314 6.05 -14.44 -14.26
C ALA A 314 6.56 -15.81 -13.78
N VAL A 315 7.54 -15.83 -12.87
CA VAL A 315 8.05 -17.06 -12.25
C VAL A 315 6.95 -17.75 -11.44
N GLU A 316 6.24 -17.00 -10.60
CA GLU A 316 5.09 -17.51 -9.81
C GLU A 316 4.03 -18.16 -10.69
N MET A 317 3.70 -17.54 -11.82
CA MET A 317 2.72 -18.06 -12.75
C MET A 317 3.18 -19.35 -13.44
N ALA A 318 4.44 -19.44 -13.84
CA ALA A 318 5.01 -20.64 -14.43
C ALA A 318 5.04 -21.79 -13.40
N ALA A 319 5.60 -21.53 -12.21
CA ALA A 319 5.68 -22.49 -11.12
C ALA A 319 4.28 -22.95 -10.66
N SER A 320 3.32 -22.04 -10.54
CA SER A 320 1.94 -22.37 -10.18
C SER A 320 1.23 -23.26 -11.21
N LYS A 321 1.59 -23.20 -12.50
CA LYS A 321 1.08 -24.17 -13.49
C LYS A 321 1.64 -25.56 -13.24
N VAL A 322 2.94 -25.67 -12.95
CA VAL A 322 3.61 -26.94 -12.65
C VAL A 322 3.07 -27.55 -11.36
N LEU A 323 3.03 -26.79 -10.26
CA LEU A 323 2.56 -27.27 -8.96
C LEU A 323 1.10 -27.72 -8.96
N ARG A 324 0.23 -27.08 -9.77
CA ARG A 324 -1.15 -27.54 -9.97
C ARG A 324 -1.23 -28.88 -10.69
N ARG A 325 -0.36 -29.13 -11.68
CA ARG A 325 -0.26 -30.45 -12.34
C ARG A 325 0.22 -31.52 -11.37
N LEU A 326 1.12 -31.18 -10.45
CA LEU A 326 1.63 -32.07 -9.40
C LEU A 326 0.66 -32.27 -8.22
N ARG A 327 -0.51 -31.60 -8.23
CA ARG A 327 -1.50 -31.66 -7.13
C ARG A 327 -0.88 -31.42 -5.75
N ALA A 328 0.05 -30.45 -5.68
CA ALA A 328 0.74 -30.14 -4.44
C ALA A 328 -0.24 -29.81 -3.30
N ARG A 329 0.00 -30.39 -2.12
CA ARG A 329 -0.81 -30.15 -0.92
C ARG A 329 -0.73 -28.70 -0.48
N LYS A 330 -1.78 -28.21 0.19
CA LYS A 330 -1.87 -26.82 0.66
C LYS A 330 -0.70 -26.45 1.59
N GLU A 331 -0.32 -27.36 2.49
CA GLU A 331 0.77 -27.12 3.45
C GLU A 331 2.11 -26.91 2.74
N VAL A 332 2.37 -27.73 1.72
CA VAL A 332 3.57 -27.60 0.87
C VAL A 332 3.57 -26.26 0.13
N LEU A 333 2.42 -25.84 -0.40
CA LEU A 333 2.30 -24.55 -1.08
C LEU A 333 2.55 -23.37 -0.13
N VAL A 334 2.12 -23.44 1.13
CA VAL A 334 2.40 -22.41 2.14
C VAL A 334 3.91 -22.30 2.37
N VAL A 335 4.59 -23.42 2.61
CA VAL A 335 6.06 -23.43 2.80
C VAL A 335 6.78 -22.89 1.57
N LEU A 336 6.40 -23.35 0.37
CA LEU A 336 6.97 -22.86 -0.88
C LEU A 336 6.74 -21.37 -1.08
N ASN A 337 5.56 -20.85 -0.73
CA ASN A 337 5.26 -19.42 -0.78
C ASN A 337 6.15 -18.61 0.17
N VAL A 338 6.37 -19.10 1.40
CA VAL A 338 7.27 -18.45 2.37
C VAL A 338 8.71 -18.46 1.85
N CYS A 339 9.23 -19.62 1.44
CA CYS A 339 10.59 -19.74 0.93
C CYS A 339 10.81 -18.89 -0.33
N TRP A 340 9.85 -18.92 -1.27
CA TRP A 340 9.90 -18.12 -2.49
C TRP A 340 9.89 -16.63 -2.19
N PHE A 341 9.01 -16.16 -1.30
CA PHE A 341 8.95 -14.75 -0.93
C PHE A 341 10.24 -14.27 -0.28
N VAL A 342 10.79 -15.04 0.67
CA VAL A 342 12.08 -14.73 1.33
C VAL A 342 13.20 -14.71 0.29
N GLY A 343 13.26 -15.69 -0.60
CA GLY A 343 14.24 -15.76 -1.68
C GLY A 343 14.12 -14.58 -2.64
N TRP A 344 12.92 -14.20 -3.04
CA TRP A 344 12.66 -13.06 -3.90
C TRP A 344 13.10 -11.74 -3.24
N CYS A 345 12.74 -11.54 -1.96
CA CYS A 345 13.22 -10.41 -1.17
C CYS A 345 14.75 -10.34 -1.12
N CYS A 346 15.44 -11.48 -0.99
CA CYS A 346 16.91 -11.55 -1.02
C CYS A 346 17.54 -11.19 -2.38
N VAL A 347 16.76 -11.20 -3.46
CA VAL A 347 17.20 -10.75 -4.80
C VAL A 347 16.97 -9.25 -4.96
N VAL A 348 15.78 -8.75 -4.63
CA VAL A 348 15.39 -7.37 -4.97
C VAL A 348 15.71 -6.34 -3.90
N LEU A 349 15.58 -6.68 -2.61
CA LEU A 349 15.79 -5.71 -1.54
C LEU A 349 17.21 -5.13 -1.49
N PRO A 350 18.31 -5.86 -1.79
CA PRO A 350 19.65 -5.27 -1.80
C PRO A 350 19.76 -4.00 -2.67
N LEU A 351 19.02 -3.92 -3.79
CA LEU A 351 18.97 -2.72 -4.63
C LEU A 351 18.45 -1.50 -3.85
N LEU A 352 17.36 -1.69 -3.10
CA LEU A 352 16.79 -0.65 -2.25
C LEU A 352 17.70 -0.35 -1.04
N GLY A 353 18.41 -1.35 -0.54
CA GLY A 353 19.37 -1.24 0.56
C GLY A 353 20.55 -0.36 0.24
N GLU A 354 21.18 -0.64 -0.91
CA GLU A 354 22.29 0.13 -1.43
C GLU A 354 21.86 1.58 -1.72
N ALA A 355 20.69 1.77 -2.33
CA ALA A 355 20.11 3.10 -2.52
C ALA A 355 19.90 3.83 -1.18
N GLY A 356 19.30 3.16 -0.19
CA GLY A 356 19.11 3.71 1.16
C GLY A 356 20.42 4.06 1.87
N GLY A 357 21.50 3.30 1.62
CA GLY A 357 22.82 3.59 2.17
C GLY A 357 23.41 4.88 1.62
N HIS A 358 23.28 5.10 0.32
CA HIS A 358 23.71 6.36 -0.32
C HIS A 358 22.81 7.56 0.03
N LEU A 359 21.54 7.32 0.37
CA LEU A 359 20.63 8.34 0.88
C LEU A 359 20.82 8.61 2.38
N GLY A 360 21.63 7.80 3.08
CA GLY A 360 21.88 7.93 4.51
C GLY A 360 20.74 7.45 5.41
N TYR A 361 19.78 6.68 4.88
CA TYR A 361 18.65 6.17 5.66
C TYR A 361 19.08 5.26 6.82
N TRP A 362 20.24 4.62 6.71
CA TRP A 362 20.80 3.78 7.77
C TRP A 362 21.73 4.54 8.73
N ARG A 363 22.02 5.82 8.47
CA ARG A 363 22.93 6.64 9.28
C ARG A 363 22.20 7.46 10.34
N VAL A 364 20.90 7.62 10.19
CA VAL A 364 20.05 8.36 11.10
C VAL A 364 19.28 7.42 12.00
N TRP A 365 19.06 7.82 13.24
CA TRP A 365 18.13 7.13 14.11
C TRP A 365 16.75 7.78 13.94
N PRO A 366 15.78 7.12 13.29
CA PRO A 366 14.55 7.78 12.85
C PRO A 366 13.56 8.07 13.98
N VAL A 367 13.70 7.42 15.14
CA VAL A 367 12.86 7.66 16.32
C VAL A 367 13.53 8.65 17.28
N PRO A 368 12.81 9.61 17.89
CA PRO A 368 13.39 10.61 18.80
C PRO A 368 13.79 10.03 20.17
N VAL A 369 13.12 8.94 20.58
CA VAL A 369 13.37 8.22 21.83
C VAL A 369 13.69 6.77 21.50
N SER A 370 14.77 6.23 22.06
CA SER A 370 15.19 4.85 21.86
C SER A 370 15.12 4.06 23.15
N LEU A 371 14.33 2.99 23.16
CA LEU A 371 14.29 2.02 24.26
C LEU A 371 15.62 1.26 24.29
N TRP A 372 16.14 0.89 23.12
CA TRP A 372 17.42 0.19 23.02
C TRP A 372 18.57 0.99 23.62
N LYS A 373 18.78 2.25 23.19
CA LYS A 373 19.84 3.09 23.75
C LYS A 373 19.60 3.44 25.22
N GLY A 374 18.34 3.63 25.62
CA GLY A 374 17.99 3.85 27.03
C GLY A 374 18.46 2.70 27.92
N VAL A 375 18.18 1.46 27.51
CA VAL A 375 18.55 0.25 28.27
C VAL A 375 20.04 -0.06 28.16
N MET A 376 20.63 0.02 26.96
CA MET A 376 22.00 -0.42 26.71
C MET A 376 23.06 0.64 27.01
N GLU A 377 22.73 1.92 26.85
CA GLU A 377 23.68 3.05 26.94
C GLU A 377 23.30 4.07 28.02
N GLY A 378 22.11 3.95 28.64
CA GLY A 378 21.56 4.97 29.54
C GLY A 378 21.12 6.25 28.81
N LYS A 379 21.05 6.25 27.47
CA LYS A 379 20.75 7.42 26.64
C LYS A 379 19.41 7.26 25.91
N TRP A 380 18.37 7.89 26.43
CA TRP A 380 17.02 7.76 25.88
C TRP A 380 16.80 8.59 24.61
N LEU A 381 17.45 9.76 24.50
CA LEU A 381 17.28 10.67 23.38
C LEU A 381 18.31 10.39 22.29
N THR A 382 17.85 10.35 21.04
CA THR A 382 18.65 9.89 19.90
C THR A 382 19.25 11.01 19.06
N TRP A 383 18.73 12.24 19.20
CA TRP A 383 19.06 13.41 18.38
C TRP A 383 19.82 14.51 19.15
N ILE A 384 20.50 14.16 20.24
CA ILE A 384 21.34 15.08 21.03
C ILE A 384 22.78 15.04 20.55
#